data_AF-W2XBH9-F1
#
_entry.id   AF-W2XBH9-F1
#
_cell.length_a   1.000
_cell.length_b   1.000
_cell.length_c   1.000
_cell.angle_alpha   90.00
_cell.angle_beta   90.00
_cell.angle_gamma   90.00
#
_symmetry.space_group_name_H-M   'P 1'
#
loop_
_entity.id
_entity.type
_entity.pdbx_description
1 polymer ?
#
loop_
_entity_poly.entity_id
_entity_poly.type
_entity_poly.pdbx_seq_one_letter_code
_entity_poly.pdbx_strand_id
1 'polypeptide(L)'
;MLARVARRVQRSTPRRAFSAATGGTSATEDRTESLYFTTRGHIKGREVLEEFGMVSAVAVRSKSVISDMYVALAGLVGGEAASYTSLMNETMAEAVHRVQYAARAQGATAVINVRFDSNTTMNRLVFGMHCSVICYGTAVRCRPLPPVTNITL
;
A
#
# COMPACT_ATOMS: atom_id res chain seq x y z
N MET A 1 -40.37 -30.65 -28.62
CA MET A 1 -39.08 -30.06 -29.05
C MET A 1 -38.51 -29.28 -27.87
N LEU A 2 -37.23 -29.48 -27.56
CA LEU A 2 -36.40 -28.87 -26.49
C LEU A 2 -36.32 -29.59 -25.12
N ALA A 3 -35.34 -30.49 -25.08
CA ALA A 3 -34.71 -31.08 -23.91
C ALA A 3 -33.94 -30.04 -23.07
N ARG A 4 -33.83 -30.28 -21.76
CA ARG A 4 -32.77 -29.70 -20.92
C ARG A 4 -32.15 -30.77 -20.02
N VAL A 5 -30.86 -30.94 -20.26
CA VAL A 5 -29.87 -31.80 -19.59
C VAL A 5 -29.19 -31.01 -18.48
N ALA A 6 -28.98 -31.61 -17.30
CA ALA A 6 -27.90 -31.25 -16.35
C ALA A 6 -27.74 -32.39 -15.31
N ARG A 7 -27.00 -33.45 -15.62
CA ARG A 7 -25.58 -33.72 -15.28
C ARG A 7 -25.23 -33.65 -13.77
N ARG A 8 -25.07 -34.86 -13.24
CA ARG A 8 -24.47 -35.31 -11.96
C ARG A 8 -23.15 -34.61 -11.61
N VAL A 9 -23.06 -34.15 -10.36
CA VAL A 9 -21.82 -33.74 -9.69
C VAL A 9 -21.16 -34.98 -9.09
N GLN A 10 -20.02 -35.40 -9.64
CA GLN A 10 -19.13 -36.40 -9.02
C GLN A 10 -18.21 -35.70 -8.01
N ARG A 11 -18.31 -36.09 -6.73
CA ARG A 11 -17.32 -35.79 -5.70
C ARG A 11 -16.35 -36.97 -5.63
N SER A 12 -15.09 -36.76 -5.99
CA SER A 12 -14.01 -37.74 -5.84
C SER A 12 -12.81 -37.07 -5.16
N THR A 13 -12.68 -37.25 -3.85
CA THR A 13 -11.49 -36.94 -3.07
C THR A 13 -10.64 -38.20 -2.92
N PRO A 14 -9.35 -38.20 -3.26
CA PRO A 14 -8.43 -39.22 -2.75
C PRO A 14 -7.67 -38.69 -1.52
N ARG A 15 -7.61 -39.55 -0.49
CA ARG A 15 -6.75 -39.49 0.70
C ARG A 15 -5.29 -39.79 0.33
N ARG A 16 -4.34 -39.17 1.03
CA ARG A 16 -3.00 -39.64 1.52
C ARG A 16 -2.02 -38.45 1.52
N ALA A 17 -1.04 -38.32 2.39
CA ALA A 17 -0.65 -38.95 3.65
C ALA A 17 0.42 -38.00 4.22
N PHE A 18 0.33 -37.61 5.49
CA PHE A 18 1.38 -36.83 6.13
C PHE A 18 2.53 -37.78 6.50
N SER A 19 3.62 -37.72 5.73
CA SER A 19 4.88 -38.39 6.07
C SER A 19 5.80 -37.36 6.72
N ALA A 20 6.02 -37.53 8.02
CA ALA A 20 7.00 -36.78 8.78
C ALA A 20 8.41 -37.10 8.25
N ALA A 21 9.10 -36.08 7.78
CA ALA A 21 10.54 -36.10 7.55
C ALA A 21 11.16 -34.89 8.27
N THR A 22 11.81 -35.21 9.37
CA THR A 22 12.72 -34.36 10.14
C THR A 22 13.96 -34.05 9.30
N GLY A 23 14.36 -32.78 9.23
CA GLY A 23 15.73 -32.42 8.84
C GLY A 23 15.88 -31.09 8.09
N GLY A 24 16.15 -30.01 8.83
CA GLY A 24 17.02 -28.89 8.45
C GLY A 24 16.63 -28.03 7.24
N THR A 25 16.22 -26.78 7.50
CA THR A 25 16.95 -25.55 7.11
C THR A 25 16.21 -24.35 7.71
N SER A 26 16.77 -23.79 8.77
CA SER A 26 16.51 -22.44 9.23
C SER A 26 17.04 -21.45 8.17
N ALA A 27 16.16 -20.72 7.48
CA ALA A 27 16.35 -19.39 6.88
C ALA A 27 15.49 -19.17 5.61
N THR A 28 14.16 -19.27 5.73
CA THR A 28 13.25 -18.57 4.81
C THR A 28 11.96 -18.29 5.58
N GLU A 29 12.09 -17.62 6.72
CA GLU A 29 10.94 -16.92 7.28
C GLU A 29 10.49 -15.94 6.21
N ASP A 30 9.23 -16.08 5.79
CA ASP A 30 8.50 -15.15 4.94
C ASP A 30 8.94 -13.72 5.20
N ARG A 31 9.90 -13.24 4.40
CA ARG A 31 10.09 -11.81 4.22
C ARG A 31 8.81 -11.38 3.54
N THR A 32 7.81 -11.01 4.34
CA THR A 32 6.73 -10.14 3.90
C THR A 32 7.45 -9.03 3.16
N GLU A 33 7.47 -9.08 1.82
CA GLU A 33 8.30 -8.19 1.02
C GLU A 33 7.78 -6.78 1.24
N SER A 34 8.36 -6.11 2.23
CA SER A 34 8.10 -4.73 2.56
C SER A 34 8.61 -3.94 1.37
N LEU A 35 7.69 -3.64 0.45
CA LEU A 35 7.94 -2.83 -0.72
C LEU A 35 8.62 -1.53 -0.27
N TYR A 36 9.81 -1.26 -0.80
CA TYR A 36 10.57 -0.08 -0.42
C TYR A 36 9.94 1.17 -1.02
N PHE A 37 9.63 2.18 -0.21
CA PHE A 37 8.88 3.35 -0.66
C PHE A 37 9.66 4.63 -0.33
N THR A 38 10.03 5.41 -1.35
CA THR A 38 10.89 6.58 -1.13
C THR A 38 10.62 7.73 -2.10
N THR A 39 10.85 8.96 -1.61
CA THR A 39 10.82 10.18 -2.42
C THR A 39 12.11 10.40 -3.22
N ARG A 40 13.18 9.65 -2.92
CA ARG A 40 14.45 9.71 -3.68
C ARG A 40 14.32 8.94 -5.00
N GLY A 41 15.08 9.33 -6.00
CA GLY A 41 15.16 8.60 -7.28
C GLY A 41 16.03 7.34 -7.25
N HIS A 42 16.65 7.02 -6.12
CA HIS A 42 17.56 5.87 -5.95
C HIS A 42 17.53 5.36 -4.52
N ILE A 43 17.92 4.11 -4.32
CA ILE A 43 17.94 3.44 -3.02
C ILE A 43 19.38 3.06 -2.69
N LYS A 44 19.95 3.65 -1.63
CA LYS A 44 21.35 3.37 -1.24
C LYS A 44 21.50 1.88 -0.90
N GLY A 45 22.56 1.25 -1.42
CA GLY A 45 22.84 -0.16 -1.19
C GLY A 45 21.92 -1.11 -1.98
N ARG A 46 21.17 -0.60 -2.95
CA ARG A 46 20.39 -1.42 -3.89
C ARG A 46 20.59 -0.93 -5.33
N GLU A 47 20.48 -1.85 -6.25
CA GLU A 47 20.54 -1.61 -7.69
C GLU A 47 19.14 -1.83 -8.30
N VAL A 48 18.73 -0.96 -9.22
CA VAL A 48 17.49 -1.11 -10.01
C VAL A 48 17.77 -2.05 -11.17
N LEU A 49 17.02 -3.16 -11.24
CA LEU A 49 17.12 -4.16 -12.30
C LEU A 49 16.14 -3.90 -13.45
N GLU A 50 14.95 -3.39 -13.13
CA GLU A 50 13.86 -3.21 -14.07
C GLU A 50 12.95 -2.07 -13.60
N GLU A 51 12.42 -1.30 -14.56
CA GLU A 51 11.44 -0.25 -14.32
C GLU A 51 10.09 -0.66 -14.94
N PHE A 52 9.03 -0.68 -14.13
CA PHE A 52 7.67 -0.99 -14.59
C PHE A 52 6.90 0.28 -15.02
N GLY A 53 7.49 1.45 -14.82
CA GLY A 53 6.89 2.74 -15.17
C GLY A 53 6.09 3.36 -14.03
N MET A 54 5.16 4.26 -14.38
CA MET A 54 4.41 5.05 -13.41
C MET A 54 3.35 4.23 -12.70
N VAL A 55 3.30 4.36 -11.37
CA VAL A 55 2.18 3.91 -10.53
C VAL A 55 1.54 5.11 -9.85
N SER A 56 0.21 5.13 -9.80
CA SER A 56 -0.54 6.19 -9.11
C SER A 56 -1.79 5.64 -8.45
N ALA A 57 -2.22 6.32 -7.39
CA ALA A 57 -3.51 6.09 -6.77
C ALA A 57 -4.05 7.39 -6.19
N VAL A 58 -5.38 7.49 -6.20
CA VAL A 58 -6.12 8.58 -5.56
C VAL A 58 -6.92 8.01 -4.40
N ALA A 59 -6.93 8.73 -3.29
CA ALA A 59 -7.84 8.49 -2.18
C ALA A 59 -8.64 9.78 -1.92
N VAL A 60 -9.94 9.63 -1.71
CA VAL A 60 -10.83 10.73 -1.35
C VAL A 60 -11.62 10.29 -0.14
N ARG A 61 -11.54 11.07 0.94
CA ARG A 61 -12.32 10.85 2.14
C ARG A 61 -13.05 12.10 2.57
N SER A 62 -14.15 11.88 3.26
CA SER A 62 -14.94 12.94 3.88
C SER A 62 -15.17 12.63 5.35
N LYS A 63 -15.00 13.63 6.21
CA LYS A 63 -15.37 13.52 7.62
C LYS A 63 -16.54 14.45 7.91
N SER A 64 -17.53 13.92 8.63
CA SER A 64 -18.69 14.70 9.08
C SER A 64 -18.22 15.68 10.17
N VAL A 65 -18.38 16.97 9.92
CA VAL A 65 -18.00 18.06 10.84
C VAL A 65 -18.76 17.98 12.18
N ILE A 66 -19.90 17.30 12.20
CA ILE A 66 -20.82 17.18 13.35
C ILE A 66 -20.20 16.43 14.53
N SER A 67 -19.40 15.37 14.28
CA SER A 67 -18.74 14.60 15.36
C SER A 67 -17.67 15.44 16.07
N ASP A 68 -17.03 16.34 15.35
CA ASP A 68 -15.84 17.06 15.82
C ASP A 68 -16.19 18.42 16.42
N MET A 69 -17.38 18.97 16.12
CA MET A 69 -17.89 20.19 16.75
C MET A 69 -18.12 20.03 18.26
N TYR A 70 -18.55 18.85 18.73
CA TYR A 70 -18.67 18.54 20.16
C TYR A 70 -17.31 18.48 20.86
N VAL A 71 -16.24 18.03 20.16
CA VAL A 71 -14.87 17.98 20.68
C VAL A 71 -14.21 19.36 20.65
N ALA A 72 -14.47 20.16 19.60
CA ALA A 72 -13.99 21.53 19.47
C ALA A 72 -14.62 22.48 20.51
N LEU A 73 -15.89 22.29 20.86
CA LEU A 73 -16.55 23.06 21.93
C LEU A 73 -16.00 22.71 23.32
N ALA A 74 -15.54 21.46 23.51
CA ALA A 74 -14.86 21.04 24.74
C ALA A 74 -13.38 21.49 24.82
N GLY A 75 -12.80 21.95 23.71
CA GLY A 75 -11.35 22.16 23.55
C GLY A 75 -10.97 23.53 22.98
N LEU A 76 -11.65 24.62 23.39
CA LEU A 76 -11.29 26.02 23.07
C LEU A 76 -9.95 26.46 23.72
N VAL A 77 -8.93 25.61 23.64
CA VAL A 77 -7.53 25.92 23.91
C VAL A 77 -6.82 25.63 22.60
N GLY A 78 -6.52 26.69 21.86
CA GLY A 78 -6.03 26.65 20.49
C GLY A 78 -4.90 25.64 20.26
N GLY A 79 -5.12 24.74 19.31
CA GLY A 79 -4.17 23.78 18.79
C GLY A 79 -4.63 23.34 17.40
N GLU A 80 -3.71 22.82 16.59
CA GLU A 80 -3.92 22.30 15.23
C GLU A 80 -5.30 21.63 15.07
N ALA A 81 -5.99 21.86 13.94
CA ALA A 81 -7.29 21.26 13.67
C ALA A 81 -7.17 19.72 13.61
N ALA A 82 -7.21 19.06 14.77
CA ALA A 82 -6.84 17.65 14.94
C ALA A 82 -7.63 16.74 13.99
N SER A 83 -8.89 17.09 13.76
CA SER A 83 -9.78 16.45 12.80
C SER A 83 -9.35 16.56 11.35
N TYR A 84 -8.83 17.72 10.96
CA TYR A 84 -8.32 17.96 9.61
C TYR A 84 -7.03 17.17 9.37
N THR A 85 -6.11 17.21 10.32
CA THR A 85 -4.85 16.48 10.27
C THR A 85 -5.09 14.96 10.28
N SER A 86 -6.01 14.46 11.11
CA SER A 86 -6.42 13.04 11.11
C SER A 86 -7.00 12.64 9.76
N LEU A 87 -7.95 13.40 9.20
CA LEU A 87 -8.54 13.12 7.89
C LEU A 87 -7.47 13.08 6.79
N MET A 88 -6.53 14.03 6.80
CA MET A 88 -5.45 14.10 5.82
C MET A 88 -4.51 12.90 5.92
N ASN A 89 -4.08 12.55 7.14
CA ASN A 89 -3.19 11.42 7.38
C ASN A 89 -3.85 10.08 6.99
N GLU A 90 -5.13 9.92 7.30
CA GLU A 90 -5.90 8.73 6.92
C GLU A 90 -6.03 8.61 5.40
N THR A 91 -6.30 9.73 4.71
CA THR A 91 -6.42 9.78 3.25
C THR A 91 -5.07 9.49 2.58
N MET A 92 -3.98 10.04 3.12
CA MET A 92 -2.63 9.78 2.64
C MET A 92 -2.24 8.31 2.84
N ALA A 93 -2.50 7.73 4.01
CA ALA A 93 -2.23 6.32 4.28
C ALA A 93 -2.99 5.40 3.30
N GLU A 94 -4.23 5.72 2.97
CA GLU A 94 -5.00 4.99 1.96
C GLU A 94 -4.38 5.11 0.57
N ALA A 95 -3.99 6.32 0.14
CA ALA A 95 -3.34 6.52 -1.15
C ALA A 95 -2.04 5.72 -1.25
N VAL A 96 -1.20 5.76 -0.20
CA VAL A 96 0.05 4.97 -0.13
C VAL A 96 -0.23 3.48 -0.22
N HIS A 97 -1.21 2.97 0.53
CA HIS A 97 -1.56 1.56 0.51
C HIS A 97 -1.98 1.11 -0.90
N ARG A 98 -2.80 1.91 -1.60
CA ARG A 98 -3.24 1.63 -2.97
C ARG A 98 -2.08 1.66 -3.97
N VAL A 99 -1.15 2.63 -3.86
CA VAL A 99 0.05 2.67 -4.71
C VAL A 99 0.95 1.46 -4.47
N GLN A 100 1.22 1.11 -3.21
CA GLN A 100 2.04 -0.06 -2.89
C GLN A 100 1.38 -1.36 -3.38
N TYR A 101 0.06 -1.48 -3.26
CA TYR A 101 -0.68 -2.62 -3.79
C TYR A 101 -0.55 -2.72 -5.31
N ALA A 102 -0.76 -1.61 -6.03
CA ALA A 102 -0.61 -1.56 -7.49
C ALA A 102 0.82 -1.89 -7.94
N ALA A 103 1.84 -1.39 -7.24
CA ALA A 103 3.23 -1.69 -7.53
C ALA A 103 3.57 -3.18 -7.27
N ARG A 104 3.09 -3.76 -6.16
CA ARG A 104 3.26 -5.20 -5.89
C ARG A 104 2.58 -6.07 -6.94
N ALA A 105 1.40 -5.68 -7.42
CA ALA A 105 0.68 -6.39 -8.48
C ALA A 105 1.48 -6.45 -9.80
N GLN A 106 2.40 -5.50 -10.02
CA GLN A 106 3.32 -5.48 -11.17
C GLN A 106 4.63 -6.25 -10.91
N GLY A 107 4.84 -6.79 -9.70
CA GLY A 107 6.10 -7.45 -9.32
C GLY A 107 7.20 -6.48 -8.88
N ALA A 108 6.86 -5.23 -8.59
CA ALA A 108 7.81 -4.25 -8.08
C ALA A 108 8.18 -4.52 -6.63
N THR A 109 9.47 -4.35 -6.32
CA THR A 109 9.99 -4.45 -4.95
C THR A 109 10.25 -3.08 -4.33
N ALA A 110 10.15 -2.01 -5.13
CA ALA A 110 10.21 -0.64 -4.66
C ALA A 110 9.38 0.34 -5.51
N VAL A 111 9.04 1.48 -4.92
CA VAL A 111 8.55 2.68 -5.60
C VAL A 111 9.45 3.84 -5.23
N ILE A 112 10.05 4.45 -6.26
CA ILE A 112 10.98 5.58 -6.14
C ILE A 112 10.33 6.86 -6.66
N ASN A 113 10.95 8.00 -6.35
CA ASN A 113 10.49 9.33 -6.73
C ASN A 113 9.01 9.59 -6.40
N VAL A 114 8.57 9.08 -5.24
CA VAL A 114 7.19 9.25 -4.78
C VAL A 114 6.89 10.73 -4.57
N ARG A 115 5.72 11.16 -5.04
CA ARG A 115 5.15 12.48 -4.84
C ARG A 115 3.71 12.37 -4.36
N PHE A 116 3.31 13.37 -3.60
CA PHE A 116 1.95 13.56 -3.13
C PHE A 116 1.45 14.91 -3.60
N ASP A 117 0.22 14.95 -4.08
CA ASP A 117 -0.53 16.18 -4.25
C ASP A 117 -1.86 16.01 -3.53
N SER A 118 -2.35 17.08 -2.93
CA SER A 118 -3.49 17.06 -2.04
C SER A 118 -4.32 18.31 -2.18
N ASN A 119 -5.63 18.12 -2.26
CA ASN A 119 -6.60 19.19 -2.26
C ASN A 119 -7.61 18.91 -1.16
N THR A 120 -7.86 19.91 -0.33
CA THR A 120 -8.90 19.90 0.68
C THR A 120 -9.88 21.02 0.37
N THR A 121 -11.17 20.66 0.34
CA THR A 121 -12.23 21.61 0.04
C THR A 121 -13.34 21.44 1.07
N MET A 122 -13.73 22.56 1.68
CA MET A 122 -14.99 22.63 2.42
C MET A 122 -16.07 23.02 1.43
N ASN A 123 -16.92 22.08 1.04
CA ASN A 123 -18.04 22.37 0.16
C ASN A 123 -19.23 22.83 1.02
N ARG A 124 -19.81 24.00 0.74
CA ARG A 124 -21.02 24.49 1.43
C ARG A 124 -22.27 23.63 1.12
N LEU A 125 -22.26 22.91 -0.02
CA LEU A 125 -23.36 22.05 -0.46
C LEU A 125 -23.28 20.62 0.09
N VAL A 126 -22.08 20.18 0.52
CA VAL A 126 -21.88 18.87 1.12
C VAL A 126 -21.39 19.10 2.55
N PHE A 127 -22.27 18.88 3.53
CA PHE A 127 -21.95 19.08 4.95
C PHE A 127 -20.77 18.18 5.39
N GLY A 128 -19.55 18.72 5.37
CA GLY A 128 -18.37 17.92 5.67
C GLY A 128 -17.05 18.58 5.26
N MET A 129 -15.96 18.05 5.80
CA MET A 129 -14.63 18.30 5.26
C MET A 129 -14.32 17.23 4.22
N HIS A 130 -13.87 17.64 3.04
CA HIS A 130 -13.40 16.74 1.99
C HIS A 130 -11.90 16.86 1.83
N CYS A 131 -11.23 15.70 1.79
CA CYS A 131 -9.83 15.58 1.52
C CYS A 131 -9.62 14.64 0.33
N SER A 132 -8.86 15.09 -0.64
CA SER A 132 -8.39 14.29 -1.77
C SER A 132 -6.88 14.30 -1.79
N VAL A 133 -6.28 13.13 -1.94
CA VAL A 133 -4.84 12.95 -2.07
C VAL A 133 -4.56 12.06 -3.26
N ILE A 134 -3.67 12.49 -4.13
CA ILE A 134 -3.05 11.67 -5.16
C ILE A 134 -1.63 11.35 -4.74
N CYS A 135 -1.26 10.07 -4.85
CA CYS A 135 0.10 9.58 -4.64
C CYS A 135 0.55 8.95 -5.95
N TYR A 136 1.76 9.27 -6.40
CA TYR A 136 2.33 8.70 -7.62
C TYR A 136 3.86 8.56 -7.52
N GLY A 137 4.43 7.68 -8.34
CA GLY A 137 5.87 7.43 -8.41
C GLY A 137 6.21 6.43 -9.50
N THR A 138 7.46 5.96 -9.51
CA THR A 138 7.94 4.95 -10.46
C THR A 138 8.12 3.61 -9.76
N ALA A 139 7.44 2.58 -10.24
CA ALA A 139 7.58 1.21 -9.74
C ALA A 139 8.83 0.56 -10.36
N VAL A 140 9.67 -0.03 -9.50
CA VAL A 140 10.94 -0.61 -9.90
C VAL A 140 11.21 -1.92 -9.17
N ARG A 141 11.99 -2.80 -9.79
CA ARG A 141 12.55 -4.00 -9.17
C ARG A 141 13.97 -3.72 -8.73
N CYS A 142 14.25 -3.82 -7.44
CA CYS A 142 15.59 -3.59 -6.88
C CYS A 142 16.17 -4.83 -6.19
N ARG A 143 17.49 -5.00 -6.27
CA ARG A 143 18.27 -6.01 -5.54
C ARG A 143 19.28 -5.36 -4.61
N PRO A 144 19.55 -5.91 -3.41
CA PRO A 144 20.68 -5.46 -2.59
C PRO A 144 22.02 -5.58 -3.31
N LEU A 145 22.87 -4.57 -3.15
CA LEU A 145 24.26 -4.59 -3.65
C LEU A 145 25.13 -5.48 -2.76
N PRO A 146 26.10 -6.22 -3.33
CA PRO A 146 27.06 -6.98 -2.54
C PRO A 146 27.91 -6.04 -1.66
N PRO A 147 28.33 -6.47 -0.46
CA PRO A 147 29.19 -5.67 0.40
C PRO A 147 30.54 -5.43 -0.28
N VAL A 148 30.96 -4.17 -0.35
CA VAL A 148 32.28 -3.80 -0.85
C VAL A 148 33.31 -4.30 0.17
N THR A 149 34.01 -5.38 -0.17
CA THR A 149 35.12 -5.88 0.63
C THR A 149 36.34 -5.05 0.27
N ASN A 150 36.74 -4.12 1.14
CA ASN A 150 38.00 -3.40 0.98
C ASN A 150 39.15 -4.42 1.10
N ILE A 151 39.77 -4.75 -0.03
CA ILE A 151 41.05 -5.45 -0.05
C ILE A 151 42.10 -4.39 0.25
N THR A 152 42.52 -4.31 1.51
CA THR A 152 43.70 -3.54 1.90
C THR A 152 44.92 -4.28 1.35
N LEU A 153 45.61 -3.67 0.38
CA LEU A 153 46.94 -4.09 -0.09
C LEU A 153 48.03 -3.57 0.86
#